data_AF-A0A2S2N9S6-F1
#
_entry.id   AF-A0A2S2N9S6-F1
#
_cell.length_a   1.000
_cell.length_b   1.000
_cell.length_c   1.000
_cell.angle_alpha   90.00
_cell.angle_beta   90.00
_cell.angle_gamma   90.00
#
_symmetry.space_group_name_H-M   'P 1'
#
loop_
_entity.id
_entity.type
_entity.pdbx_description
1 polymer ?
#
loop_
_entity_poly.entity_id
_entity_poly.type
_entity_poly.pdbx_seq_one_letter_code
_entity_poly.pdbx_strand_id
1 'polypeptide(L)'
;PTDILMNYMDQLVRGLSTQNTQKVDMLFTETITNYLYSVHPENLYGMDIVSLDIQRSRDHGIPTYTKFRKYCGLKEIESIQDLSQIMVEGVSFKKIKKIK
;
A
#
# COMPACT_ATOMS: atom_id res chain seq x y z
N PRO A 1 -9.05 2.79 36.90
CA PRO A 1 -8.69 4.21 36.67
C PRO A 1 -9.11 4.65 35.26
N THR A 2 -10.31 5.18 35.14
CA THR A 2 -10.89 5.70 33.88
C THR A 2 -10.09 6.87 33.30
N ASP A 3 -9.39 7.61 34.16
CA ASP A 3 -8.57 8.77 33.77
C ASP A 3 -7.36 8.39 32.89
N ILE A 4 -6.82 7.18 33.05
CA ILE A 4 -5.77 6.66 32.18
C ILE A 4 -6.35 6.31 30.80
N LEU A 5 -7.53 5.69 30.76
CA LEU A 5 -8.17 5.32 29.50
C LEU A 5 -8.60 6.56 28.68
N MET A 6 -9.10 7.59 29.35
CA MET A 6 -9.63 8.81 28.71
C MET A 6 -8.49 9.71 28.17
N ASN A 7 -7.39 9.86 28.91
CA ASN A 7 -6.25 10.68 28.48
C ASN A 7 -5.49 10.11 27.26
N TYR A 8 -5.39 8.78 27.11
CA TYR A 8 -4.75 8.17 25.93
C TYR A 8 -5.63 8.28 24.69
N MET A 9 -6.95 8.13 24.84
CA MET A 9 -7.88 8.30 23.73
C MET A 9 -7.92 9.74 23.23
N ASP A 10 -7.92 10.72 24.14
CA ASP A 10 -7.86 12.14 23.77
C ASP A 10 -6.58 12.47 22.99
N GLN A 11 -5.44 11.91 23.37
CA GLN A 11 -4.18 12.07 22.65
C GLN A 11 -4.22 11.41 21.26
N LEU A 12 -4.79 10.20 21.15
CA LEU A 12 -4.97 9.53 19.87
C LEU A 12 -5.89 10.32 18.92
N VAL A 13 -7.04 10.80 19.40
CA VAL A 13 -7.99 11.59 18.61
C VAL A 13 -7.36 12.91 18.15
N ARG A 14 -6.63 13.59 19.03
CA ARG A 14 -5.85 14.78 18.66
C ARG A 14 -4.79 14.46 17.61
N GLY A 15 -4.04 13.37 17.78
CA GLY A 15 -3.07 12.88 16.80
C GLY A 15 -3.71 12.65 15.43
N LEU A 16 -4.78 11.87 15.37
CA LEU A 16 -5.53 11.58 14.14
C LEU A 16 -6.10 12.84 13.47
N SER A 17 -6.47 13.85 14.25
CA SER A 17 -7.05 15.10 13.72
C SER A 17 -6.02 16.13 13.27
N THR A 18 -4.79 16.07 13.80
CA THR A 18 -3.77 17.11 13.61
C THR A 18 -2.53 16.65 12.83
N GLN A 19 -2.23 15.35 12.82
CA GLN A 19 -1.09 14.80 12.09
C GLN A 19 -1.44 14.67 10.61
N ASN A 20 -0.48 15.04 9.76
CA ASN A 20 -0.63 14.87 8.32
C ASN A 20 -0.65 13.38 7.97
N THR A 21 -1.52 13.01 7.03
CA THR A 21 -1.50 11.67 6.45
C THR A 21 -0.26 11.47 5.59
N GLN A 22 0.14 10.22 5.41
CA GLN A 22 1.14 9.89 4.41
C GLN A 22 0.68 10.36 3.01
N LYS A 23 1.63 10.79 2.17
CA LYS A 23 1.36 11.14 0.78
C LYS A 23 0.90 9.90 0.00
N VAL A 24 -0.01 10.11 -0.95
CA VAL A 24 -0.38 9.08 -1.92
C VAL A 24 0.78 8.90 -2.91
N ASP A 25 1.66 7.96 -2.62
CA ASP A 25 2.76 7.55 -3.49
C ASP A 25 3.03 6.03 -3.37
N MET A 26 4.11 5.56 -4.00
CA MET A 26 4.49 4.15 -4.03
C MET A 26 5.44 3.76 -2.89
N LEU A 27 5.59 4.61 -1.87
CA LEU A 27 6.47 4.35 -0.73
C LEU A 27 5.62 3.86 0.44
N PHE A 28 6.09 2.83 1.12
CA PHE A 28 5.47 2.28 2.32
C PHE A 28 6.50 2.27 3.43
N THR A 29 6.04 2.40 4.67
CA THR A 29 6.94 2.39 5.83
C THR A 29 7.46 0.96 6.07
N GLU A 30 8.68 0.84 6.59
CA GLU A 30 9.24 -0.48 6.93
C GLU A 30 8.39 -1.21 7.97
N THR A 31 7.70 -0.48 8.84
CA THR A 31 6.80 -1.04 9.86
C THR A 31 5.72 -1.93 9.24
N ILE A 32 5.18 -1.58 8.07
CA ILE A 32 4.13 -2.36 7.41
C ILE A 32 4.64 -3.29 6.31
N THR A 33 5.83 -3.03 5.74
CA THR A 33 6.42 -3.92 4.73
C THR A 33 7.32 -5.01 5.31
N ASN A 34 7.81 -4.86 6.54
CA ASN A 34 8.72 -5.84 7.16
C ASN A 34 8.27 -6.32 8.54
N TYR A 35 7.42 -5.56 9.23
CA TYR A 35 7.08 -5.79 10.64
C TYR A 35 5.57 -5.86 10.92
N LEU A 36 4.73 -6.02 9.88
CA LEU A 36 3.29 -6.11 10.08
C LEU A 36 2.95 -7.29 11.01
N TYR A 37 2.15 -7.02 12.05
CA TYR A 37 1.80 -7.97 13.12
C TYR A 37 2.99 -8.53 13.92
N SER A 38 4.15 -7.86 13.93
CA SER A 38 5.19 -8.21 14.88
C SER A 38 4.76 -7.80 16.30
N VAL A 39 4.58 -8.80 17.18
CA VAL A 39 4.03 -8.61 18.53
C VAL A 39 5.12 -8.41 19.59
N HIS A 40 6.36 -8.82 19.30
CA HIS A 40 7.45 -8.80 20.29
C HIS A 40 8.67 -8.02 19.81
N PRO A 41 9.32 -7.23 20.69
CA PRO A 41 10.55 -6.49 20.37
C PRO A 41 11.68 -7.38 19.84
N GLU A 42 11.69 -8.66 20.27
CA GLU A 42 12.65 -9.69 19.90
C GLU A 42 12.37 -10.29 18.51
N ASN A 43 11.17 -10.08 17.95
CA ASN A 43 10.80 -10.61 16.64
C ASN A 43 11.40 -9.72 15.55
N LEU A 44 12.53 -10.18 15.03
CA LEU A 44 13.31 -9.50 13.98
C LEU A 44 12.58 -9.39 12.64
N TYR A 45 11.43 -10.05 12.47
CA TYR A 45 10.66 -10.09 11.23
C TYR A 45 9.14 -10.16 11.51
N GLY A 46 8.35 -9.52 10.67
CA GLY A 46 6.90 -9.65 10.59
C GLY A 46 6.46 -9.90 9.14
N MET A 47 5.20 -9.59 8.83
CA MET A 47 4.67 -9.74 7.48
C MET A 47 4.86 -8.46 6.64
N ASP A 48 4.75 -8.63 5.32
CA ASP A 48 4.73 -7.53 4.35
C ASP A 48 3.30 -7.30 3.86
N ILE A 49 2.71 -6.15 4.19
CA ILE A 49 1.34 -5.81 3.78
C ILE A 49 1.18 -5.80 2.25
N VAL A 50 2.16 -5.32 1.50
CA VAL A 50 2.06 -5.19 0.04
C VAL A 50 2.09 -6.57 -0.59
N SER A 51 2.99 -7.44 -0.12
CA SER A 51 3.05 -8.83 -0.57
C SER A 51 1.79 -9.61 -0.20
N LEU A 52 1.19 -9.34 0.97
CA LEU A 52 -0.09 -9.93 1.38
C LEU A 52 -1.25 -9.48 0.47
N ASP A 53 -1.33 -8.19 0.15
CA ASP A 53 -2.41 -7.66 -0.70
C ASP A 53 -2.34 -8.20 -2.14
N ILE A 54 -1.13 -8.40 -2.67
CA ILE A 54 -0.94 -9.07 -3.97
C ILE A 54 -1.44 -10.53 -3.90
N GLN A 55 -1.08 -11.27 -2.85
CA GLN A 55 -1.51 -12.65 -2.67
C GLN A 55 -3.02 -12.75 -2.50
N ARG A 56 -3.61 -11.89 -1.65
CA ARG A 56 -5.06 -11.81 -1.44
C ARG A 56 -5.80 -11.48 -2.74
N SER A 57 -5.28 -10.55 -3.53
CA SER A 57 -5.88 -10.21 -4.83
C SER A 57 -5.93 -11.42 -5.77
N ARG A 58 -4.87 -12.25 -5.78
CA ARG A 58 -4.83 -13.48 -6.59
C ARG A 58 -5.79 -14.54 -6.08
N ASP A 59 -5.84 -14.73 -4.76
CA ASP A 59 -6.73 -15.68 -4.09
C ASP A 59 -8.21 -15.36 -4.36
N HIS A 60 -8.56 -14.07 -4.35
CA HIS A 60 -9.92 -13.60 -4.63
C HIS A 60 -10.24 -13.45 -6.14
N GLY A 61 -9.30 -13.78 -7.02
CA GLY A 61 -9.48 -13.67 -8.47
C GLY A 61 -9.75 -12.24 -8.95
N ILE A 62 -9.19 -11.23 -8.28
CA ILE A 62 -9.35 -9.82 -8.66
C ILE A 62 -8.82 -9.62 -10.09
N PRO A 63 -9.59 -8.99 -11.00
CA PRO A 63 -9.14 -8.75 -12.36
C PRO A 63 -7.84 -7.95 -12.43
N THR A 64 -7.08 -8.15 -13.51
CA THR A 64 -5.86 -7.38 -13.77
C THR A 64 -6.18 -5.88 -13.86
N TYR A 65 -5.18 -5.05 -13.55
CA TYR A 65 -5.30 -3.59 -13.69
C TYR A 65 -5.82 -3.16 -15.07
N THR A 66 -5.37 -3.81 -16.14
CA THR A 66 -5.78 -3.53 -17.51
C THR A 66 -7.27 -3.81 -17.76
N LYS A 67 -7.78 -4.95 -17.27
CA LYS A 67 -9.21 -5.29 -17.33
C LYS A 67 -10.06 -4.32 -16.51
N PHE A 68 -9.57 -3.94 -15.33
CA PHE A 68 -10.28 -3.01 -14.45
C PHE A 68 -10.38 -1.61 -15.09
N ARG A 69 -9.31 -1.12 -15.73
CA ARG A 69 -9.33 0.13 -16.50
C ARG A 69 -10.41 0.11 -17.59
N LYS A 70 -10.47 -0.97 -18.36
CA LYS A 70 -11.49 -1.15 -19.42
C LYS A 70 -12.90 -1.10 -18.84
N TYR A 71 -13.13 -1.79 -17.72
CA TYR A 71 -14.40 -1.76 -17.00
C TYR A 71 -14.78 -0.33 -16.57
N CYS A 72 -13.82 0.48 -16.14
CA CYS A 72 -14.01 1.89 -15.81
C CYS A 72 -14.12 2.83 -17.04
N GLY A 73 -14.17 2.31 -18.27
CA GLY A 73 -14.24 3.12 -19.50
C GLY A 73 -12.94 3.82 -19.88
N LEU A 74 -11.81 3.41 -19.30
CA LEU A 74 -10.48 3.95 -19.62
C LEU A 74 -9.81 3.12 -20.74
N LYS A 75 -8.84 3.73 -21.44
CA LYS A 75 -8.02 3.04 -22.45
C LYS A 75 -7.36 1.81 -21.83
N GLU A 76 -7.53 0.66 -22.49
CA GLU A 76 -6.84 -0.59 -22.19
C GLU A 76 -5.33 -0.45 -22.46
N ILE A 77 -4.53 -1.17 -21.69
CA ILE A 77 -3.07 -1.13 -21.79
C ILE A 77 -2.64 -2.46 -22.40
N GLU A 78 -2.13 -2.41 -23.62
CA GLU A 78 -1.69 -3.59 -24.38
C GLU A 78 -0.17 -3.62 -24.57
N SER A 79 0.49 -2.48 -24.34
CA SER A 79 1.94 -2.33 -24.49
C SER A 79 2.58 -1.58 -23.32
N ILE A 80 3.89 -1.72 -23.19
CA ILE A 80 4.71 -0.95 -22.24
C ILE A 80 4.63 0.55 -22.57
N GLN A 81 4.50 0.89 -23.84
CA GLN A 81 4.33 2.26 -24.31
C GLN A 81 3.00 2.86 -23.81
N ASP A 82 1.90 2.10 -23.88
CA ASP A 82 0.61 2.53 -23.30
C ASP A 82 0.72 2.76 -21.80
N LEU A 83 1.43 1.86 -21.08
CA LEU A 83 1.67 2.01 -19.65
C LEU A 83 2.52 3.26 -19.35
N SER A 84 3.52 3.56 -20.18
CA SER A 84 4.41 4.71 -19.99
C SER A 84 3.68 6.06 -20.11
N GLN A 85 2.59 6.12 -20.88
CA GLN A 85 1.79 7.35 -21.05
C GLN A 85 0.99 7.71 -19.80
N ILE A 86 0.73 6.75 -18.91
CA ILE A 86 -0.08 6.96 -17.70
C ILE A 86 0.74 6.96 -16.41
N MET A 87 1.92 6.36 -16.43
CA MET A 87 2.80 6.28 -15.25
C MET A 87 3.65 7.54 -15.17
N VAL A 88 3.80 8.09 -13.96
CA VAL A 88 4.79 9.14 -13.71
C VAL A 88 6.19 8.56 -13.98
N GLU A 89 6.97 9.22 -14.84
CA GLU A 89 8.33 8.80 -15.13
C GLU A 89 9.17 8.78 -13.84
N GLY A 90 9.81 7.65 -13.57
CA GLY A 90 10.57 7.48 -12.33
C GLY A 90 11.06 6.06 -12.11
N VAL A 91 11.55 5.82 -10.88
CA VAL A 91 12.14 4.54 -10.47
C VAL A 91 11.14 3.38 -10.61
N SER A 92 9.86 3.62 -10.34
CA SER A 92 8.83 2.57 -10.35
C SER A 92 8.55 2.00 -11.74
N PHE A 93 8.49 2.83 -12.78
CA PHE A 93 8.32 2.35 -14.16
C PHE A 93 9.49 1.44 -14.57
N LYS A 94 10.73 1.83 -14.21
CA LYS A 94 11.93 1.02 -14.46
C LYS A 94 11.91 -0.32 -13.70
N LYS A 95 11.36 -0.34 -12.48
CA LYS A 95 11.22 -1.55 -11.67
C LYS A 95 10.17 -2.51 -12.25
N ILE A 96 8.98 -2.00 -12.61
CA ILE A 96 7.91 -2.82 -13.20
C ILE A 96 8.38 -3.50 -14.49
N LYS A 97 9.14 -2.81 -15.34
CA LYS A 97 9.70 -3.38 -16.57
C LYS A 97 10.62 -4.60 -16.34
N LYS A 98 11.16 -4.77 -15.13
CA LYS A 98 12.06 -5.89 -14.77
C LYS A 98 11.34 -7.09 -14.18
N ILE A 99 10.07 -6.95 -13.78
CA ILE A 99 9.27 -8.06 -13.27
C ILE A 99 8.87 -8.91 -14.48
N LYS A 100 9.37 -10.14 -14.52
CA LYS A 100 9.08 -11.13 -15.58
C LYS A 100 7.69 -11.74 -15.38
#